data_AF-F6HSE7-F1
#
_entry.id   AF-F6HSE7-F1
#
_cell.length_a   1.000
_cell.length_b   1.000
_cell.length_c   1.000
_cell.angle_alpha   90.00
_cell.angle_beta   90.00
_cell.angle_gamma   90.00
#
_symmetry.space_group_name_H-M   'P 1'
#
loop_
_entity.id
_entity.type
_entity.pdbx_description
1 polymer ?
#
loop_
_entity_poly.entity_id
_entity_poly.type
_entity_poly.pdbx_seq_one_letter_code
_entity_poly.pdbx_strand_id
1 'polypeptide(L)'
;MESPKGLSIEGSLVIGKCDPRGMALSTLVPATVSSISSLAKSAISSLKIWSLHGLLLTIEAAGLSYVSHVQATLGLAMDILLSEENVWIDLQQGVGRLINAIVAVLGPELAPGSIFFSRCKSVIAEISSWQETSTLLESVRFTQQLVLFAPQAVSVHSHVQTLLPTLSSRQPTLRHRAVSTIRHLIEKDPIRAAFFLGPVLDRITGRLDG
;
A
#
# COMPACT_ATOMS: atom_id res chain seq x y z
N MET A 1 30.93 -25.58 -50.25
CA MET A 1 31.57 -24.27 -50.02
C MET A 1 30.47 -23.24 -50.16
N GLU A 2 30.09 -22.44 -49.18
CA GLU A 2 30.69 -22.10 -47.90
C GLU A 2 29.55 -21.45 -47.08
N SER A 3 29.40 -21.81 -45.80
CA SER A 3 28.70 -20.95 -44.84
C SER A 3 29.56 -19.71 -44.58
N PRO A 4 28.96 -18.62 -44.07
CA PRO A 4 29.30 -18.32 -42.68
C PRO A 4 28.15 -17.75 -41.83
N LYS A 5 28.11 -18.26 -40.59
CA LYS A 5 28.08 -17.54 -39.29
C LYS A 5 27.04 -16.41 -39.17
N GLY A 6 25.98 -16.53 -38.38
CA GLY A 6 26.06 -16.77 -36.94
C GLY A 6 26.50 -15.51 -36.20
N LEU A 7 25.53 -14.63 -35.86
CA LEU A 7 25.70 -13.66 -34.78
C LEU A 7 24.36 -13.46 -34.06
N SER A 8 24.27 -14.11 -32.92
CA SER A 8 23.28 -13.83 -31.88
C SER A 8 23.69 -12.54 -31.16
N ILE A 9 22.75 -11.62 -30.98
CA ILE A 9 22.84 -10.55 -29.99
C ILE A 9 21.51 -10.46 -29.27
N GLU A 10 21.51 -11.01 -28.05
CA GLU A 10 20.61 -10.69 -26.95
C GLU A 10 20.62 -9.18 -26.63
N GLY A 11 19.49 -8.64 -26.16
CA GLY A 11 19.52 -7.44 -25.31
C GLY A 11 18.39 -6.43 -25.48
N SER A 12 17.38 -6.56 -24.63
CA SER A 12 16.69 -5.48 -23.90
C SER A 12 15.74 -4.48 -24.60
N LEU A 13 14.57 -4.37 -23.96
CA LEU A 13 13.72 -3.17 -23.82
C LEU A 13 12.97 -2.79 -25.13
N VAL A 14 11.66 -2.60 -25.14
CA VAL A 14 11.01 -1.33 -24.75
C VAL A 14 9.49 -1.50 -24.93
N ILE A 15 8.77 -1.29 -23.81
CA ILE A 15 7.46 -0.63 -23.65
C ILE A 15 6.19 -1.39 -24.06
N GLY A 16 5.31 -1.44 -23.06
CA GLY A 16 4.00 -2.07 -23.11
C GLY A 16 3.11 -1.55 -24.23
N LYS A 17 2.33 -2.47 -24.75
CA LYS A 17 1.27 -2.26 -25.71
C LYS A 17 0.21 -1.35 -25.05
N CYS A 18 0.32 -0.03 -25.26
CA CYS A 18 -0.73 0.91 -24.91
C CYS A 18 -1.96 0.58 -25.77
N ASP A 19 -2.92 -0.09 -25.15
CA ASP A 19 -4.26 -0.27 -25.71
C ASP A 19 -4.88 1.14 -25.94
N PRO A 20 -5.42 1.48 -27.12
CA PRO A 20 -6.00 2.79 -27.41
C PRO A 20 -7.08 3.22 -26.40
N ARG A 21 -7.74 2.25 -25.76
CA ARG A 21 -8.68 2.49 -24.65
C ARG A 21 -8.02 3.05 -23.39
N GLY A 22 -6.78 2.66 -23.08
CA GLY A 22 -6.03 3.17 -21.93
C GLY A 22 -5.60 4.63 -22.10
N MET A 23 -5.26 5.02 -23.34
CA MET A 23 -4.95 6.41 -23.70
C MET A 23 -6.19 7.31 -23.67
N ALA A 24 -7.36 6.81 -24.08
CA ALA A 24 -8.61 7.58 -24.02
C ALA A 24 -9.08 7.77 -22.57
N LEU A 25 -8.98 6.73 -21.73
CA LEU A 25 -9.40 6.79 -20.32
C LEU A 25 -8.48 7.69 -19.47
N SER A 26 -7.18 7.74 -19.76
CA SER A 26 -6.24 8.61 -19.03
C SER A 26 -6.57 10.10 -19.19
N THR A 27 -7.13 10.52 -20.34
CA THR A 27 -7.56 11.92 -20.55
C THR A 27 -8.74 12.32 -19.67
N LEU A 28 -9.55 11.36 -19.20
CA LEU A 28 -10.69 11.63 -18.33
C LEU A 28 -10.29 11.65 -16.84
N VAL A 29 -9.17 11.02 -16.48
CA VAL A 29 -8.69 10.91 -15.09
C VAL A 29 -8.62 12.28 -14.39
N PRO A 30 -8.05 13.36 -14.97
CA PRO A 30 -8.00 14.65 -14.29
C PRO A 30 -9.37 15.22 -13.94
N ALA A 31 -10.33 15.13 -14.88
CA ALA A 31 -11.68 15.63 -14.68
C ALA A 31 -12.42 14.80 -13.61
N THR A 32 -12.34 13.47 -13.71
CA THR A 32 -12.93 12.54 -12.73
C THR A 32 -12.35 12.76 -11.34
N VAL A 33 -11.03 12.85 -11.21
CA VAL A 33 -10.36 13.11 -9.93
C VAL A 33 -10.82 14.44 -9.35
N SER A 34 -10.82 15.51 -10.15
CA SER A 34 -11.26 16.83 -9.68
C SER A 34 -12.70 16.83 -9.17
N SER A 35 -13.63 16.26 -9.92
CA SER A 35 -15.04 16.19 -9.53
C SER A 35 -15.25 15.36 -8.27
N ILE A 36 -14.66 14.16 -8.19
CA ILE A 36 -14.86 13.28 -7.03
C ILE A 36 -14.14 13.83 -5.79
N SER A 37 -12.94 14.42 -5.94
CA SER A 37 -12.25 15.10 -4.83
C SER A 37 -13.05 16.30 -4.29
N SER A 38 -13.80 17.00 -5.14
CA SER A 38 -14.72 18.06 -4.68
C SER A 38 -15.87 17.48 -3.86
N LEU A 39 -16.46 16.36 -4.30
CA LEU A 39 -17.54 15.68 -3.56
C LEU A 39 -17.06 15.13 -2.20
N ALA A 40 -15.80 14.67 -2.14
CA ALA A 40 -15.18 14.18 -0.91
C ALA A 40 -15.00 15.26 0.18
N LYS A 41 -15.11 16.55 -0.18
CA LYS A 41 -15.07 17.69 0.76
C LYS A 41 -16.45 18.11 1.27
N SER A 42 -17.52 17.46 0.83
CA SER A 42 -18.89 17.75 1.29
C SER A 42 -19.08 17.42 2.77
N ALA A 43 -19.85 18.21 3.53
CA ALA A 43 -20.21 17.91 4.93
C ALA A 43 -21.12 16.67 5.09
N ILE A 44 -21.60 16.08 3.99
CA ILE A 44 -22.46 14.89 4.03
C ILE A 44 -21.58 13.64 4.08
N SER A 45 -21.52 12.98 5.24
CA SER A 45 -20.68 11.78 5.46
C SER A 45 -20.87 10.69 4.41
N SER A 46 -22.11 10.37 4.04
CA SER A 46 -22.40 9.37 3.00
C SER A 46 -21.80 9.74 1.65
N LEU A 47 -21.85 11.02 1.29
CA LEU A 47 -21.26 11.52 0.05
C LEU A 47 -19.73 11.45 0.10
N LYS A 48 -19.11 11.77 1.25
CA LYS A 48 -17.67 11.58 1.44
C LYS A 48 -17.28 10.10 1.22
N ILE A 49 -17.97 9.16 1.86
CA ILE A 49 -17.69 7.72 1.77
C ILE A 49 -17.77 7.23 0.32
N TRP A 50 -18.85 7.55 -0.40
CA TRP A 50 -18.99 7.14 -1.80
C TRP A 50 -17.97 7.84 -2.72
N SER A 51 -17.59 9.07 -2.40
CA SER A 51 -16.53 9.78 -3.14
C SER A 51 -15.15 9.14 -2.94
N LEU A 52 -14.81 8.74 -1.70
CA LEU A 52 -13.59 7.98 -1.44
C LEU A 52 -13.60 6.65 -2.20
N HIS A 53 -14.73 5.97 -2.26
CA HIS A 53 -14.86 4.74 -3.04
C HIS A 53 -14.69 4.99 -4.55
N GLY A 54 -15.28 6.07 -5.09
CA GLY A 54 -15.09 6.46 -6.48
C GLY A 54 -13.64 6.81 -6.81
N LEU A 55 -12.94 7.51 -5.91
CA LEU A 55 -11.50 7.78 -6.04
C LEU A 55 -10.67 6.50 -6.03
N LEU A 56 -11.02 5.53 -5.18
CA LEU A 56 -10.34 4.23 -5.13
C LEU A 56 -10.41 3.52 -6.47
N LEU A 57 -11.62 3.37 -7.02
CA LEU A 57 -11.82 2.76 -8.33
C LEU A 57 -11.09 3.52 -9.45
N THR A 58 -11.02 4.85 -9.34
CA THR A 58 -10.29 5.68 -10.30
C THR A 58 -8.77 5.42 -10.23
N ILE A 59 -8.19 5.29 -9.04
CA ILE A 59 -6.77 4.95 -8.87
C ILE A 59 -6.47 3.57 -9.45
N GLU A 60 -7.29 2.58 -9.11
CA GLU A 60 -7.13 1.20 -9.58
C GLU A 60 -7.27 1.09 -11.11
N ALA A 61 -8.20 1.84 -11.71
CA ALA A 61 -8.39 1.85 -13.17
C ALA A 61 -7.31 2.64 -13.92
N ALA A 62 -6.83 3.75 -13.37
CA ALA A 62 -5.84 4.62 -14.01
C ALA A 62 -4.40 4.08 -13.94
N GLY A 63 -4.10 3.30 -12.89
CA GLY A 63 -2.75 2.77 -12.65
C GLY A 63 -1.70 3.88 -12.63
N LEU A 64 -0.60 3.69 -13.37
CA LEU A 64 0.50 4.66 -13.47
C LEU A 64 0.07 6.04 -14.01
N SER A 65 -1.05 6.13 -14.74
CA SER A 65 -1.57 7.43 -15.21
C SER A 65 -2.08 8.30 -14.05
N TYR A 66 -2.26 7.74 -12.85
CA TYR A 66 -2.68 8.47 -11.65
C TYR A 66 -1.53 9.21 -10.94
N VAL A 67 -0.27 8.93 -11.28
CA VAL A 67 0.91 9.42 -10.51
C VAL A 67 0.91 10.94 -10.33
N SER A 68 0.50 11.71 -11.35
CA SER A 68 0.40 13.18 -11.30
C SER A 68 -0.64 13.69 -10.28
N HIS A 69 -1.60 12.87 -9.88
CA HIS A 69 -2.69 13.20 -8.97
C HIS A 69 -2.43 12.76 -7.53
N VAL A 70 -1.44 11.90 -7.30
CA VAL A 70 -1.15 11.30 -5.98
C VAL A 70 -0.96 12.35 -4.88
N GLN A 71 -0.17 13.40 -5.15
CA GLN A 71 0.10 14.45 -4.17
C GLN A 71 -1.19 15.15 -3.71
N ALA A 72 -2.10 15.43 -4.63
CA ALA A 72 -3.38 16.07 -4.33
C ALA A 72 -4.29 15.14 -3.51
N THR A 73 -4.34 13.86 -3.88
CA THR A 73 -5.14 12.85 -3.17
C THR A 73 -4.61 12.59 -1.76
N LEU A 74 -3.29 12.61 -1.54
CA LEU A 74 -2.70 12.54 -0.20
C LEU A 74 -3.04 13.77 0.66
N GLY A 75 -3.08 14.96 0.06
CA GLY A 75 -3.54 16.17 0.74
C GLY A 75 -5.00 16.04 1.17
N LEU A 76 -5.88 15.66 0.23
CA LEU A 76 -7.29 15.40 0.51
C LEU A 76 -7.49 14.37 1.63
N ALA A 77 -6.74 13.26 1.60
CA ALA A 77 -6.80 12.23 2.63
C ALA A 77 -6.49 12.78 4.02
N MET A 78 -5.47 13.62 4.14
CA MET A 78 -5.11 14.25 5.41
C MET A 78 -6.14 15.29 5.83
N ASP A 79 -6.61 16.15 4.92
CA ASP A 79 -7.67 17.13 5.18
C ASP A 79 -8.94 16.44 5.69
N ILE A 80 -9.29 15.31 5.06
CA ILE A 80 -10.39 14.47 5.51
C ILE A 80 -10.09 14.03 6.93
N LEU A 81 -8.98 13.34 7.24
CA LEU A 81 -8.63 12.83 8.58
C LEU A 81 -8.44 13.87 9.69
N LEU A 82 -8.22 15.14 9.35
CA LEU A 82 -8.12 16.22 10.33
C LEU A 82 -9.45 16.98 10.55
N SER A 83 -10.48 16.73 9.75
CA SER A 83 -11.83 17.25 9.96
C SER A 83 -12.44 16.80 11.30
N GLU A 84 -13.22 17.66 11.95
CA GLU A 84 -13.93 17.30 13.20
C GLU A 84 -14.95 16.15 13.02
N GLU A 85 -15.35 15.86 11.79
CA GLU A 85 -16.34 14.83 11.44
C GLU A 85 -15.77 13.41 11.32
N ASN A 86 -14.49 13.16 11.62
CA ASN A 86 -13.82 11.86 11.33
C ASN A 86 -14.05 10.72 12.31
N VAL A 87 -15.12 10.79 13.08
CA VAL A 87 -15.47 9.74 14.03
C VAL A 87 -15.97 8.48 13.31
N TRP A 88 -16.24 8.56 11.99
CA TRP A 88 -16.72 7.43 11.19
C TRP A 88 -15.58 6.49 10.77
N ILE A 89 -15.58 5.29 11.36
CA ILE A 89 -14.64 4.20 11.04
C ILE A 89 -14.60 3.90 9.53
N ASP A 90 -15.74 3.96 8.83
CA ASP A 90 -15.81 3.71 7.39
C ASP A 90 -15.04 4.74 6.56
N LEU A 91 -14.98 5.98 7.03
CA LEU A 91 -14.23 7.05 6.38
C LEU A 91 -12.72 6.80 6.52
N GLN A 92 -12.28 6.43 7.72
CA GLN A 92 -10.89 6.10 8.02
C GLN A 92 -10.42 4.87 7.22
N GLN A 93 -11.25 3.82 7.14
CA GLN A 93 -10.99 2.68 6.27
C GLN A 93 -10.92 3.08 4.79
N GLY A 94 -11.84 3.94 4.34
CA GLY A 94 -11.84 4.46 2.98
C GLY A 94 -10.53 5.16 2.64
N VAL A 95 -10.04 6.02 3.53
CA VAL A 95 -8.72 6.66 3.39
C VAL A 95 -7.59 5.63 3.39
N GLY A 96 -7.60 4.66 4.30
CA GLY A 96 -6.60 3.59 4.34
C GLY A 96 -6.51 2.81 3.02
N ARG A 97 -7.67 2.48 2.42
CA ARG A 97 -7.74 1.81 1.11
C ARG A 97 -7.20 2.69 -0.03
N LEU A 98 -7.43 4.00 0.01
CA LEU A 98 -6.84 4.94 -0.96
C LEU A 98 -5.31 4.97 -0.87
N ILE A 99 -4.76 5.07 0.33
CA ILE A 99 -3.30 5.03 0.53
C ILE A 99 -2.74 3.71 0.00
N ASN A 100 -3.42 2.62 0.28
CA ASN A 100 -3.06 1.29 -0.19
C ASN A 100 -3.05 1.20 -1.73
N ALA A 101 -4.06 1.75 -2.41
CA ALA A 101 -4.07 1.82 -3.87
C ALA A 101 -2.95 2.73 -4.42
N ILE A 102 -2.66 3.86 -3.76
CA ILE A 102 -1.54 4.75 -4.12
C ILE A 102 -0.20 4.02 -4.01
N VAL A 103 0.00 3.18 -2.98
CA VAL A 103 1.22 2.37 -2.85
C VAL A 103 1.37 1.40 -4.02
N ALA A 104 0.29 0.76 -4.45
CA ALA A 104 0.32 -0.14 -5.60
C ALA A 104 0.63 0.61 -6.92
N VAL A 105 0.14 1.85 -7.06
CA VAL A 105 0.43 2.69 -8.23
C VAL A 105 1.87 3.18 -8.25
N LEU A 106 2.38 3.72 -7.14
CA LEU A 106 3.74 4.26 -7.09
C LEU A 106 4.79 3.14 -7.12
N GLY A 107 4.51 2.02 -6.49
CA GLY A 107 5.40 0.87 -6.36
C GLY A 107 6.83 1.28 -6.00
N PRO A 108 7.83 0.98 -6.83
CA PRO A 108 9.23 1.21 -6.48
C PRO A 108 9.60 2.69 -6.31
N GLU A 109 8.79 3.63 -6.79
CA GLU A 109 9.03 5.06 -6.57
C GLU A 109 8.83 5.47 -5.09
N LEU A 110 8.18 4.63 -4.28
CA LEU A 110 8.11 4.78 -2.83
C LEU A 110 9.43 4.33 -2.18
N ALA A 111 10.48 5.12 -2.33
CA ALA A 111 11.74 4.91 -1.60
C ALA A 111 11.66 5.47 -0.17
N PRO A 112 12.44 4.93 0.80
CA PRO A 112 12.59 5.55 2.12
C PRO A 112 13.10 6.99 1.97
N GLY A 113 12.51 7.92 2.72
CA GLY A 113 12.88 9.34 2.66
C GLY A 113 12.22 10.12 1.52
N SER A 114 11.49 9.47 0.61
CA SER A 114 10.66 10.20 -0.34
C SER A 114 9.49 10.92 0.36
N ILE A 115 9.05 12.03 -0.23
CA ILE A 115 7.91 12.82 0.27
C ILE A 115 6.65 11.97 0.26
N PHE A 116 6.43 11.19 -0.81
CA PHE A 116 5.28 10.29 -0.94
C PHE A 116 5.28 9.22 0.15
N PHE A 117 6.43 8.58 0.41
CA PHE A 117 6.54 7.57 1.46
C PHE A 117 6.22 8.15 2.84
N SER A 118 6.77 9.33 3.14
CA SER A 118 6.56 10.01 4.43
C SER A 118 5.10 10.39 4.63
N ARG A 119 4.43 10.90 3.58
CA ARG A 119 3.00 11.25 3.62
C ARG A 119 2.11 10.02 3.78
N CYS A 120 2.32 8.96 3.00
CA CYS A 120 1.57 7.71 3.15
C CYS A 120 1.72 7.13 4.56
N LYS A 121 2.95 7.10 5.09
CA LYS A 121 3.22 6.64 6.46
C LYS A 121 2.50 7.50 7.51
N SER A 122 2.51 8.82 7.34
CA SER A 122 1.82 9.74 8.27
C SER A 122 0.31 9.49 8.30
N VAL A 123 -0.32 9.33 7.14
CA VAL A 123 -1.77 9.05 7.04
C VAL A 123 -2.12 7.72 7.69
N ILE A 124 -1.31 6.67 7.47
CA ILE A 124 -1.55 5.35 8.08
C ILE A 124 -1.31 5.36 9.59
N ALA A 125 -0.30 6.11 10.06
CA ALA A 125 -0.05 6.30 11.49
C ALA A 125 -1.23 6.99 12.17
N GLU A 126 -1.78 8.03 11.52
CA GLU A 126 -3.00 8.71 11.99
C GLU A 126 -4.16 7.73 12.09
N ILE A 127 -4.50 7.00 11.03
CA ILE A 127 -5.60 6.01 11.05
C ILE A 127 -5.40 4.93 12.14
N SER A 128 -4.16 4.53 12.40
CA SER A 128 -3.84 3.50 13.40
C SER A 128 -3.94 4.01 14.84
N SER A 129 -3.88 5.33 15.07
CA SER A 129 -3.94 5.93 16.41
C SER A 129 -5.30 5.72 17.08
N TRP A 130 -6.36 5.52 16.29
CA TRP A 130 -7.75 5.37 16.71
C TRP A 130 -8.07 3.96 17.26
N GLN A 131 -7.11 3.03 17.22
CA GLN A 131 -7.14 1.70 17.87
C GLN A 131 -8.30 0.76 17.49
N GLU A 132 -9.04 1.06 16.42
CA GLU A 132 -10.09 0.19 15.90
C GLU A 132 -9.55 -1.00 15.09
N THR A 133 -10.18 -2.17 15.20
CA THR A 133 -9.65 -3.38 14.55
C THR A 133 -9.63 -3.25 13.01
N SER A 134 -10.58 -2.51 12.48
CA SER A 134 -10.73 -2.32 11.04
C SER A 134 -9.76 -1.29 10.45
N THR A 135 -9.30 -0.32 11.24
CA THR A 135 -8.26 0.63 10.85
C THR A 135 -6.86 -0.01 10.91
N LEU A 136 -6.64 -0.87 11.91
CA LEU A 136 -5.44 -1.73 11.98
C LEU A 136 -5.30 -2.69 10.79
N LEU A 137 -6.42 -3.15 10.20
CA LEU A 137 -6.39 -3.96 8.99
C LEU A 137 -5.76 -3.21 7.81
N GLU A 138 -6.04 -1.91 7.67
CA GLU A 138 -5.51 -1.10 6.58
C GLU A 138 -4.02 -0.79 6.79
N SER A 139 -3.54 -0.63 8.02
CA SER A 139 -2.10 -0.46 8.30
C SER A 139 -1.29 -1.75 8.06
N VAL A 140 -1.87 -2.91 8.33
CA VAL A 140 -1.30 -4.20 7.92
C VAL A 140 -1.25 -4.31 6.40
N ARG A 141 -2.34 -3.96 5.69
CA ARG A 141 -2.35 -3.97 4.22
C ARG A 141 -1.32 -3.02 3.61
N PHE A 142 -1.17 -1.83 4.18
CA PHE A 142 -0.12 -0.89 3.78
C PHE A 142 1.26 -1.51 3.89
N THR A 143 1.54 -2.14 5.04
CA THR A 143 2.78 -2.87 5.30
C THR A 143 3.01 -3.97 4.26
N GLN A 144 1.97 -4.73 3.92
CA GLN A 144 2.02 -5.79 2.89
C GLN A 144 2.32 -5.24 1.49
N GLN A 145 1.63 -4.16 1.10
CA GLN A 145 1.83 -3.57 -0.22
C GLN A 145 3.20 -2.93 -0.37
N LEU A 146 3.76 -2.34 0.69
CA LEU A 146 5.15 -1.91 0.67
C LEU A 146 6.11 -3.08 0.40
N VAL A 147 5.90 -4.26 1.00
CA VAL A 147 6.75 -5.44 0.72
C VAL A 147 6.64 -5.90 -0.74
N LEU A 148 5.42 -5.91 -1.28
CA LEU A 148 5.14 -6.40 -2.63
C LEU A 148 5.58 -5.41 -3.71
N PHE A 149 5.29 -4.13 -3.54
CA PHE A 149 5.43 -3.10 -4.59
C PHE A 149 6.62 -2.17 -4.37
N ALA A 150 7.07 -1.97 -3.13
CA ALA A 150 8.13 -1.01 -2.76
C ALA A 150 9.13 -1.60 -1.74
N PRO A 151 9.77 -2.76 -2.01
CA PRO A 151 10.56 -3.47 -1.00
C PRO A 151 11.75 -2.69 -0.44
N GLN A 152 12.31 -1.76 -1.22
CA GLN A 152 13.34 -0.83 -0.79
C GLN A 152 12.85 0.16 0.27
N ALA A 153 11.54 0.43 0.35
CA ALA A 153 10.90 1.29 1.34
C ALA A 153 10.95 0.71 2.76
N VAL A 154 11.36 -0.56 2.87
CA VAL A 154 11.10 -1.41 4.02
C VAL A 154 12.40 -2.05 4.51
N SER A 155 12.73 -1.81 5.78
CA SER A 155 13.71 -2.66 6.47
C SER A 155 13.01 -3.91 7.01
N VAL A 156 13.62 -5.09 6.80
CA VAL A 156 13.09 -6.38 7.31
C VAL A 156 12.84 -6.33 8.83
N HIS A 157 13.68 -5.59 9.56
CA HIS A 157 13.61 -5.42 11.01
C HIS A 157 12.34 -4.69 11.49
N SER A 158 12.00 -3.56 10.86
CA SER A 158 10.81 -2.79 11.24
C SER A 158 9.52 -3.56 10.99
N HIS A 159 9.47 -4.37 9.93
CA HIS A 159 8.26 -5.12 9.55
C HIS A 159 7.93 -6.24 10.52
N VAL A 160 8.92 -7.00 10.96
CA VAL A 160 8.69 -8.09 11.92
C VAL A 160 8.18 -7.51 13.24
N GLN A 161 8.70 -6.37 13.70
CA GLN A 161 8.22 -5.70 14.91
C GLN A 161 6.78 -5.17 14.79
N THR A 162 6.38 -4.61 13.65
CA THR A 162 5.00 -4.14 13.44
C THR A 162 3.99 -5.28 13.25
N LEU A 163 4.42 -6.40 12.64
CA LEU A 163 3.56 -7.57 12.40
C LEU A 163 3.47 -8.53 13.59
N LEU A 164 4.47 -8.54 14.48
CA LEU A 164 4.50 -9.39 15.68
C LEU A 164 3.23 -9.30 16.55
N PRO A 165 2.71 -8.09 16.88
CA PRO A 165 1.47 -7.95 17.62
C PRO A 165 0.25 -8.57 16.90
N THR A 166 0.24 -8.53 15.56
CA THR A 166 -0.86 -9.07 14.76
C THR A 166 -0.89 -10.61 14.71
N LEU A 167 0.23 -11.28 15.00
CA LEU A 167 0.27 -12.73 15.22
C LEU A 167 -0.51 -13.15 16.48
N SER A 168 -0.58 -12.28 17.49
CA SER A 168 -1.35 -12.50 18.71
C SER A 168 -2.81 -12.05 18.60
N SER A 169 -3.24 -11.56 17.42
CA SER A 169 -4.62 -11.10 17.22
C SER A 169 -5.62 -12.24 17.35
N ARG A 170 -6.79 -11.98 17.95
CA ARG A 170 -7.90 -12.96 18.03
C ARG A 170 -8.50 -13.31 16.67
N GLN A 171 -8.27 -12.49 15.65
CA GLN A 171 -8.81 -12.71 14.31
C GLN A 171 -7.92 -13.61 13.45
N PRO A 172 -8.42 -14.76 12.96
CA PRO A 172 -7.63 -15.72 12.19
C PRO A 172 -7.16 -15.18 10.83
N THR A 173 -7.92 -14.29 10.20
CA THR A 173 -7.57 -13.65 8.93
C THR A 173 -6.35 -12.73 9.05
N LEU A 174 -6.28 -11.95 10.13
CA LEU A 174 -5.14 -11.10 10.46
C LEU A 174 -3.89 -11.96 10.72
N ARG A 175 -4.01 -13.01 11.53
CA ARG A 175 -2.91 -13.94 11.81
C ARG A 175 -2.37 -14.58 10.53
N HIS A 176 -3.27 -15.12 9.69
CA HIS A 176 -2.87 -15.78 8.45
C HIS A 176 -2.13 -14.83 7.50
N ARG A 177 -2.63 -13.59 7.39
CA ARG A 177 -2.01 -12.55 6.57
C ARG A 177 -0.64 -12.12 7.11
N ALA A 178 -0.51 -11.91 8.42
CA ALA A 178 0.77 -11.60 9.05
C ALA A 178 1.80 -12.72 8.84
N VAL A 179 1.41 -13.98 9.05
CA VAL A 179 2.27 -15.15 8.83
C VAL A 179 2.72 -15.26 7.37
N SER A 180 1.81 -15.10 6.41
CA SER A 180 2.15 -15.15 4.99
C SER A 180 3.16 -14.06 4.60
N THR A 181 2.97 -12.86 5.16
CA THR A 181 3.87 -11.71 4.92
C THR A 181 5.25 -11.94 5.52
N ILE A 182 5.32 -12.47 6.75
CA ILE A 182 6.60 -12.83 7.40
C ILE A 182 7.30 -13.93 6.60
N ARG A 183 6.57 -14.94 6.11
CA ARG A 183 7.15 -16.00 5.27
C ARG A 183 7.78 -15.43 4.00
N HIS A 184 7.06 -14.57 3.27
CA HIS A 184 7.60 -13.92 2.09
C HIS A 184 8.81 -13.03 2.39
N LEU A 185 8.85 -12.37 3.55
CA LEU A 185 10.03 -11.61 3.98
C LEU A 185 11.24 -12.52 4.25
N ILE A 186 11.03 -13.69 4.87
CA ILE A 186 12.08 -14.68 5.13
C ILE A 186 12.62 -15.25 3.81
N GLU A 187 11.74 -15.62 2.88
CA GLU A 187 12.11 -16.17 1.57
C GLU A 187 12.95 -15.17 0.76
N LYS A 188 12.66 -13.87 0.91
CA LYS A 188 13.36 -12.81 0.19
C LYS A 188 14.73 -12.45 0.79
N ASP A 189 14.92 -12.64 2.10
CA ASP A 189 16.16 -12.25 2.79
C ASP A 189 16.48 -13.18 3.99
N PRO A 190 16.86 -14.46 3.71
CA PRO A 190 16.89 -15.52 4.72
C PRO A 190 17.96 -15.32 5.80
N ILE A 191 19.09 -14.70 5.46
CA ILE A 191 20.22 -14.47 6.38
C ILE A 191 19.82 -13.45 7.46
N ARG A 192 19.13 -12.37 7.07
CA ARG A 192 18.67 -11.32 7.99
C ARG A 192 17.46 -11.76 8.80
N ALA A 193 16.60 -12.60 8.22
CA ALA A 193 15.45 -13.16 8.90
C ALA A 193 15.83 -14.17 9.99
N ALA A 194 16.83 -15.03 9.74
CA ALA A 194 17.34 -15.99 10.74
C ALA A 194 17.93 -15.30 11.98
N PHE A 195 18.70 -14.22 11.78
CA PHE A 195 19.23 -13.41 12.88
C PHE A 195 18.12 -12.77 13.75
N PHE A 196 16.95 -12.48 13.16
CA PHE A 196 15.89 -11.72 13.83
C PHE A 196 14.76 -12.57 14.40
N LEU A 197 14.50 -13.76 13.83
CA LEU A 197 13.47 -14.68 14.31
C LEU A 197 13.95 -15.55 15.48
N GLY A 198 15.26 -15.66 15.70
CA GLY A 198 15.81 -16.39 16.85
C GLY A 198 15.20 -15.94 18.19
N PRO A 199 15.25 -14.64 18.54
CA PRO A 199 14.63 -14.12 19.76
C PRO A 199 13.10 -14.23 19.81
N VAL A 200 12.44 -14.27 18.65
CA VAL A 200 10.97 -14.34 18.53
C VAL A 200 10.47 -15.77 18.75
N LEU A 201 11.17 -16.76 18.17
CA LEU A 201 10.91 -18.17 18.39
C LEU A 201 11.09 -18.54 19.86
N ASP A 202 12.15 -18.05 20.50
CA ASP A 202 12.43 -18.29 21.92
C ASP A 202 11.31 -17.76 22.84
N ARG A 203 10.70 -16.63 22.46
CA ARG A 203 9.54 -16.04 23.16
C ARG A 203 8.23 -16.81 22.96
N ILE A 204 8.12 -17.58 21.87
CA ILE A 204 6.94 -18.40 21.54
C ILE A 204 7.08 -19.79 22.17
N THR A 205 8.28 -20.38 22.18
CA THR A 205 8.56 -21.67 22.83
C THR A 205 8.56 -21.54 24.35
N GLY A 206 9.10 -20.45 24.92
CA GLY A 206 9.05 -20.20 26.38
C GLY A 206 7.65 -19.96 26.96
N ARG A 207 6.61 -19.91 26.12
CA ARG A 207 5.20 -19.76 26.52
C ARG A 207 4.39 -21.07 26.38
N LEU A 208 5.03 -22.14 25.91
CA LEU A 208 4.46 -23.49 25.84
C LEU A 208 4.95 -24.40 26.98
N ASP A 209 6.03 -24.01 27.67
CA ASP A 209 6.64 -24.76 28.78
C ASP A 209 6.32 -24.18 30.18
N GLY A 210 5.31 -23.30 30.30
CA GLY A 210 4.90 -22.65 31.55
C GLY A 210 3.41 -22.75 31.84
#